data_AF-A0A5A9FK37-F1
#
_entry.id   AF-A0A5A9FK37-F1
#
_cell.length_a   1.000
_cell.length_b   1.000
_cell.length_c   1.000
_cell.angle_alpha   90.00
_cell.angle_beta   90.00
_cell.angle_gamma   90.00
#
_symmetry.space_group_name_H-M   'P 1'
#
loop_
_entity.id
_entity.type
_entity.pdbx_description
1 polymer ?
#
loop_
_entity_poly.entity_id
_entity_poly.type
_entity_poly.pdbx_seq_one_letter_code
_entity_poly.pdbx_strand_id
1 'polypeptide(L)'
;MGSVRAVWQRVARFSLLRRGPALRYGAGLTTFAIALLLRWAVDGILPSGFPYLTFFPAVILTTFIVGLGPGVVTAVLSGLAAWYFFIPPYETFTLNASSGLALTFYAVIVTVDIALIYGMQVTLARLQEERARTASLLAAQTTMFHELQHRVANNMQFVSSVLDLQRRSVGRSPEGAMAALEEAGRRLDTMARVHRRLHDPRSGDDFGRHIEALCRDMLEAAGKPDVTCRVLVGAAPQSPERLLALALLIVEALTNALKHAFVGREGGIVAIELHAVPDHPGHLHLRVTDDGVGLPEGVDVLRLPSLGWKIIQSLAAQLSGQLTYGPADGAGTRIDLRFPA
;
A
#
# COMPACT_ATOMS: atom_id res chain seq x y z
N MET A 1 33.34 19.30 6.00
CA MET A 1 32.37 18.58 5.14
C MET A 1 31.07 19.35 4.84
N GLY A 2 30.63 20.30 5.67
CA GLY A 2 29.40 21.09 5.41
C GLY A 2 29.49 22.13 4.28
N SER A 3 30.66 22.76 4.06
CA SER A 3 30.88 23.77 3.01
C SER A 3 30.78 23.19 1.59
N VAL A 4 31.32 21.99 1.37
CA VAL A 4 31.30 21.30 0.08
C VAL A 4 29.87 20.93 -0.32
N ARG A 5 29.05 20.40 0.60
CA ARG A 5 27.62 20.11 0.34
C ARG A 5 26.83 21.36 -0.03
N ALA A 6 27.07 22.49 0.63
CA ALA A 6 26.39 23.75 0.35
C ALA A 6 26.74 24.32 -1.04
N VAL A 7 28.01 24.19 -1.46
CA VAL A 7 28.44 24.56 -2.81
C VAL A 7 27.76 23.69 -3.87
N TRP A 8 27.76 22.36 -3.69
CA TRP A 8 27.08 21.44 -4.62
C TRP A 8 25.57 21.64 -4.68
N GLN A 9 24.92 21.98 -3.56
CA GLN A 9 23.50 22.34 -3.53
C GLN A 9 23.22 23.68 -4.25
N ARG A 10 24.13 24.66 -4.19
CA ARG A 10 24.00 25.92 -4.96
C ARG A 10 24.23 25.70 -6.46
N VAL A 11 25.18 24.84 -6.84
CA VAL A 11 25.40 24.44 -8.24
C VAL A 11 24.19 23.68 -8.78
N ALA A 12 23.59 22.78 -7.98
CA ALA A 12 22.34 22.12 -8.32
C ALA A 12 21.15 23.10 -8.45
N ARG A 13 21.11 24.20 -7.67
CA ARG A 13 20.13 25.28 -7.91
C ARG A 13 20.41 26.06 -9.20
N PHE A 14 21.67 26.27 -9.59
CA PHE A 14 22.01 26.88 -10.89
C PHE A 14 21.60 26.01 -12.10
N SER A 15 21.43 24.70 -11.91
CA SER A 15 20.82 23.81 -12.92
C SER A 15 19.36 24.16 -13.25
N LEU A 16 18.71 25.08 -12.50
CA LEU A 16 17.42 25.69 -12.84
C LEU A 16 17.45 26.59 -14.09
N LEU A 17 18.63 26.92 -14.64
CA LEU A 17 18.77 27.49 -15.98
C LEU A 17 18.21 26.57 -17.10
N ARG A 18 17.80 25.34 -16.76
CA ARG A 18 17.06 24.42 -17.64
C ARG A 18 15.71 24.93 -18.16
N ARG A 19 15.17 26.05 -17.66
CA ARG A 19 13.81 26.51 -18.01
C ARG A 19 13.66 27.17 -19.39
N GLY A 20 14.74 27.55 -20.09
CA GLY A 20 14.65 28.09 -21.44
C GLY A 20 15.88 27.82 -22.30
N PRO A 21 15.75 27.35 -23.56
CA PRO A 21 16.89 27.08 -24.43
C PRO A 21 17.73 28.34 -24.67
N ALA A 22 17.10 29.51 -24.85
CA ALA A 22 17.81 30.78 -25.07
C ALA A 22 18.77 31.16 -23.94
N LEU A 23 18.36 31.00 -22.68
CA LEU A 23 19.22 31.29 -21.52
C LEU A 23 20.40 30.32 -21.42
N ARG A 24 20.18 29.06 -21.78
CA ARG A 24 21.23 28.02 -21.78
C ARG A 24 22.30 28.30 -22.82
N TYR A 25 21.89 28.57 -24.06
CA TYR A 25 22.84 28.93 -25.12
C TYR A 25 23.49 30.30 -24.85
N GLY A 26 22.74 31.27 -24.32
CA GLY A 26 23.29 32.55 -23.86
C GLY A 26 24.39 32.38 -22.81
N ALA A 27 24.17 31.54 -21.80
CA ALA A 27 25.19 31.23 -20.79
C ALA A 27 26.43 30.51 -21.37
N GLY A 28 26.23 29.63 -22.37
CA GLY A 28 27.35 29.00 -23.08
C GLY A 28 28.18 29.99 -23.89
N LEU A 29 27.51 30.95 -24.56
CA LEU A 29 28.15 32.02 -25.32
C LEU A 29 28.90 33.00 -24.41
N THR A 30 28.33 33.38 -23.27
CA THR A 30 29.03 34.25 -22.31
C THR A 30 30.25 33.56 -21.71
N THR A 31 30.14 32.27 -21.38
CA THR A 31 31.27 31.47 -20.86
C THR A 31 32.38 31.36 -21.90
N PHE A 32 32.04 31.15 -23.17
CA PHE A 32 32.99 31.21 -24.29
C PHE A 32 33.67 32.59 -24.40
N ALA A 33 32.89 33.68 -24.39
CA ALA A 33 33.42 35.03 -24.51
C ALA A 33 34.40 35.37 -23.37
N ILE A 34 34.08 34.97 -22.13
CA ILE A 34 34.96 35.13 -20.98
C ILE A 34 36.25 34.31 -21.17
N ALA A 35 36.15 33.06 -21.63
CA ALA A 35 37.31 32.21 -21.87
C ALA A 35 38.24 32.76 -22.95
N LEU A 36 37.68 33.37 -24.00
CA LEU A 36 38.41 34.04 -25.07
C LEU A 36 39.13 35.30 -24.57
N LEU A 37 38.42 36.18 -23.84
CA LEU A 37 39.01 37.38 -23.25
C LEU A 37 40.13 37.04 -22.27
N LEU A 38 39.91 36.01 -21.43
CA LEU A 38 40.93 35.51 -20.53
C LEU A 38 42.13 34.95 -21.30
N ARG A 39 41.90 34.27 -22.43
CA ARG A 39 42.99 33.75 -23.26
C ARG A 39 43.89 34.86 -23.77
N TRP A 40 43.31 35.96 -24.28
CA TRP A 40 44.09 37.13 -24.71
C TRP A 40 44.84 37.80 -23.56
N ALA A 41 44.19 37.95 -22.39
CA ALA A 41 44.80 38.58 -21.24
C ALA A 41 46.07 37.86 -20.74
N VAL A 42 46.12 36.53 -20.89
CA VAL A 42 47.24 35.69 -20.43
C VAL A 42 48.17 35.31 -21.59
N ASP A 43 47.94 35.79 -22.82
CA ASP A 43 48.72 35.41 -24.00
C ASP A 43 50.20 35.80 -23.89
N GLY A 44 50.50 37.00 -23.38
CA GLY A 44 51.88 37.44 -23.14
C GLY A 44 52.59 36.73 -21.97
N ILE A 45 51.87 35.92 -21.18
CA ILE A 45 52.38 35.22 -19.99
C ILE A 45 52.56 33.71 -20.28
N LEU A 46 51.78 33.14 -21.19
CA LEU A 46 51.82 31.72 -21.51
C LEU A 46 52.97 31.37 -22.46
N PRO A 47 53.70 30.27 -22.22
CA PRO A 47 54.64 29.75 -23.21
C PRO A 47 53.93 29.44 -24.53
N SER A 48 54.64 29.61 -25.64
CA SER A 48 54.16 29.18 -26.95
C SER A 48 53.88 27.67 -26.94
N GLY A 49 52.63 27.27 -27.21
CA GLY A 49 52.23 25.85 -27.25
C GLY A 49 50.94 25.49 -26.51
N PHE A 50 50.30 26.44 -25.79
CA PHE A 50 49.05 26.19 -25.05
C PHE A 50 47.83 26.96 -25.60
N PRO A 51 47.40 26.71 -26.86
CA PRO A 51 46.29 27.45 -27.48
C PRO A 51 44.93 27.22 -26.78
N TYR A 52 44.76 26.12 -26.04
CA TYR A 52 43.47 25.68 -25.52
C TYR A 52 43.24 25.83 -24.00
N LEU A 53 44.23 26.35 -23.26
CA LEU A 53 44.26 26.24 -21.78
C LEU A 53 43.02 26.83 -21.09
N THR A 54 42.53 27.99 -21.54
CA THR A 54 41.35 28.64 -20.96
C THR A 54 40.03 28.06 -21.49
N PHE A 55 40.07 27.37 -22.63
CA PHE A 55 38.90 26.82 -23.30
C PHE A 55 38.45 25.48 -22.69
N PHE A 56 39.36 24.62 -22.23
CA PHE A 56 38.96 23.35 -21.61
C PHE A 56 38.07 23.54 -20.37
N PRO A 57 38.43 24.38 -19.36
CA PRO A 57 37.56 24.61 -18.21
C PRO A 57 36.20 25.21 -18.62
N ALA A 58 36.18 26.09 -19.63
CA ALA A 58 34.96 26.71 -20.13
C ALA A 58 33.98 25.68 -20.71
N VAL A 59 34.49 24.74 -21.52
CA VAL A 59 33.70 23.63 -22.09
C VAL A 59 33.21 22.69 -21.00
N ILE A 60 34.08 22.30 -20.06
CA ILE A 60 33.73 21.40 -18.95
C ILE A 60 32.64 22.01 -18.08
N LEU A 61 32.82 23.27 -17.65
CA LEU A 61 31.85 23.96 -16.78
C LEU A 61 30.51 24.17 -17.49
N THR A 62 30.52 24.55 -18.76
CA THR A 62 29.29 24.74 -19.53
C THR A 62 28.55 23.42 -19.71
N THR A 63 29.26 22.35 -20.08
CA THR A 63 28.68 21.00 -20.27
C THR A 63 28.11 20.47 -18.94
N PHE A 64 28.83 20.67 -17.84
CA PHE A 64 28.44 20.18 -16.52
C PHE A 64 27.27 20.94 -15.91
N ILE A 65 27.27 22.28 -15.98
CA ILE A 65 26.29 23.14 -15.29
C ILE A 65 25.07 23.43 -16.18
N VAL A 66 25.29 23.73 -17.46
CA VAL A 66 24.26 24.23 -18.39
C VAL A 66 23.71 23.10 -19.28
N GLY A 67 24.57 22.12 -19.59
CA GLY A 67 24.23 20.87 -20.26
C GLY A 67 24.91 20.69 -21.62
N LEU A 68 24.65 19.53 -22.23
CA LEU A 68 25.36 19.03 -23.41
C LEU A 68 25.34 20.01 -24.60
N GLY A 69 24.16 20.47 -25.03
CA GLY A 69 24.03 21.34 -26.21
C GLY A 69 24.88 22.62 -26.15
N PRO A 70 24.71 23.47 -25.12
CA PRO A 70 25.55 24.65 -24.91
C PRO A 70 27.04 24.31 -24.76
N GLY A 71 27.39 23.21 -24.09
CA GLY A 71 28.78 22.74 -23.95
C GLY A 71 29.43 22.42 -25.29
N VAL A 72 28.70 21.74 -26.19
CA VAL A 72 29.15 21.47 -27.57
C VAL A 72 29.31 22.77 -28.37
N VAL A 73 28.38 23.72 -28.23
CA VAL A 73 28.51 25.04 -28.88
C VAL A 73 29.75 25.78 -28.39
N THR A 74 29.98 25.83 -27.08
CA THR A 74 31.18 26.43 -26.49
C THR A 74 32.45 25.74 -26.97
N ALA A 75 32.44 24.42 -27.13
CA ALA A 75 33.56 23.65 -27.67
C ALA A 75 33.87 24.01 -29.12
N VAL A 76 32.87 24.04 -29.99
CA VAL A 76 33.04 24.38 -31.40
C VAL A 76 33.58 25.80 -31.55
N LEU A 77 32.99 26.77 -30.85
CA LEU A 77 33.45 28.16 -30.89
C LEU A 77 34.88 28.31 -30.35
N SER A 78 35.21 27.59 -29.28
CA SER A 78 36.57 27.58 -28.72
C SER A 78 37.59 26.99 -29.67
N GLY A 79 37.27 25.90 -30.36
CA GLY A 79 38.14 25.29 -31.37
C GLY A 79 38.37 26.23 -32.57
N LEU A 80 37.31 26.87 -33.06
CA LEU A 80 37.40 27.85 -34.16
C LEU A 80 38.21 29.09 -33.76
N ALA A 81 37.98 29.63 -32.57
CA ALA A 81 38.73 30.78 -32.05
C ALA A 81 40.20 30.44 -31.82
N ALA A 82 40.50 29.26 -31.27
CA ALA A 82 41.86 28.77 -31.12
C ALA A 82 42.57 28.63 -32.46
N TRP A 83 41.90 28.05 -33.47
CA TRP A 83 42.45 27.91 -34.83
C TRP A 83 42.80 29.26 -35.45
N TYR A 84 41.89 30.24 -35.37
CA TYR A 84 42.07 31.53 -36.01
C TYR A 84 43.09 32.44 -35.30
N PHE A 85 43.02 32.53 -33.96
CA PHE A 85 43.78 33.53 -33.20
C PHE A 85 45.07 33.02 -32.57
N PHE A 86 45.17 31.72 -32.24
CA PHE A 86 46.21 31.23 -31.33
C PHE A 86 47.07 30.08 -31.90
N ILE A 87 46.84 29.68 -33.16
CA ILE A 87 47.59 28.62 -33.84
C ILE A 87 48.22 29.19 -35.12
N PRO A 88 49.55 29.16 -35.28
CA PRO A 88 50.22 29.63 -36.50
C PRO A 88 49.86 28.81 -37.76
N PRO A 89 49.59 29.45 -38.92
CA PRO A 89 49.65 30.89 -39.18
C PRO A 89 48.40 31.62 -38.67
N TYR A 90 48.61 32.67 -37.88
CA TYR A 90 47.53 33.44 -37.26
C TYR A 90 46.66 34.13 -38.31
N GLU A 91 45.40 34.40 -37.94
CA GLU A 91 44.39 35.09 -38.75
C GLU A 91 44.04 34.37 -40.05
N THR A 92 44.30 33.06 -40.11
CA THR A 92 43.95 32.22 -41.26
C THR A 92 43.38 30.88 -40.81
N PHE A 93 42.57 30.26 -41.66
CA PHE A 93 42.13 28.87 -41.50
C PHE A 93 42.98 27.91 -42.35
N THR A 94 44.29 28.16 -42.41
CA THR A 94 45.19 27.26 -43.11
C THR A 94 45.44 26.01 -42.26
N LEU A 95 45.40 24.85 -42.90
CA LEU A 95 45.64 23.56 -42.25
C LEU A 95 47.04 23.08 -42.62
N ASN A 96 47.93 23.09 -41.63
CA ASN A 96 49.28 22.53 -41.72
C ASN A 96 49.42 21.37 -40.72
N ALA A 97 50.57 20.68 -40.72
CA ALA A 97 50.78 19.52 -39.85
C ALA A 97 50.65 19.85 -38.35
N SER A 98 51.11 21.02 -37.90
CA SER A 98 51.06 21.42 -36.49
C SER A 98 49.66 21.84 -36.03
N SER A 99 48.93 22.62 -36.83
CA SER A 99 47.53 23.00 -36.57
C SER A 99 46.60 21.80 -36.63
N GLY A 100 46.78 20.90 -37.60
CA GLY A 100 46.02 19.65 -37.70
C GLY A 100 46.22 18.77 -36.46
N LEU A 101 47.46 18.62 -35.99
CA LEU A 101 47.78 17.88 -34.77
C LEU A 101 47.13 18.53 -33.54
N ALA A 102 47.25 19.85 -33.39
CA ALA A 102 46.68 20.59 -32.27
C ALA A 102 45.15 20.49 -32.23
N LEU A 103 44.47 20.64 -33.37
CA LEU A 103 43.01 20.51 -33.48
C LEU A 103 42.55 19.08 -33.19
N THR A 104 43.32 18.08 -33.62
CA THR A 104 43.04 16.67 -33.34
C THR A 104 43.11 16.40 -31.84
N PHE A 105 44.17 16.83 -31.16
CA PHE A 105 44.29 16.69 -29.70
C PHE A 105 43.14 17.38 -28.97
N TYR A 106 42.80 18.61 -29.37
CA TYR A 106 41.68 19.35 -28.80
C TYR A 106 40.36 18.59 -28.95
N ALA A 107 40.05 18.13 -30.17
CA ALA A 107 38.83 17.41 -30.46
C ALA A 107 38.72 16.11 -29.64
N VAL A 108 39.82 15.36 -29.52
CA VAL A 108 39.86 14.13 -28.71
C VAL A 108 39.62 14.42 -27.24
N ILE A 109 40.35 15.37 -26.65
CA ILE A 109 40.22 15.73 -25.22
C ILE A 109 38.80 16.20 -24.91
N VAL A 110 38.27 17.14 -25.69
CA VAL A 110 36.92 17.68 -25.47
C VAL A 110 35.85 16.61 -25.66
N THR A 111 36.00 15.73 -26.65
CA THR A 111 35.04 14.63 -26.85
C THR A 111 35.03 13.69 -25.66
N VAL A 112 36.20 13.32 -25.14
CA VAL A 112 36.33 12.47 -23.96
C VAL A 112 35.73 13.16 -22.73
N ASP A 113 36.05 14.44 -22.49
CA ASP A 113 35.51 15.22 -21.36
C ASP A 113 33.98 15.30 -21.42
N ILE A 114 33.42 15.65 -22.58
CA ILE A 114 31.97 15.73 -22.77
C ILE A 114 31.32 14.35 -22.58
N ALA A 115 31.91 13.28 -23.12
CA ALA A 115 31.39 11.92 -22.98
C ALA A 115 31.38 11.45 -21.52
N LEU A 116 32.45 11.70 -20.77
CA LEU A 116 32.55 11.38 -19.35
C LEU A 116 31.51 12.15 -18.52
N ILE A 117 31.38 13.46 -18.76
CA ILE A 117 30.40 14.30 -18.06
C ILE A 117 28.98 13.82 -18.36
N TYR A 118 28.68 13.54 -19.63
CA TYR A 118 27.36 13.04 -20.04
C TYR A 118 27.04 11.68 -19.40
N GLY A 119 27.98 10.73 -19.45
CA GLY A 119 27.82 9.41 -18.84
C GLY A 119 27.59 9.49 -17.33
N MET A 120 28.35 10.35 -16.63
CA MET A 120 28.17 10.59 -15.20
C MET A 120 26.79 11.19 -14.89
N GLN A 121 26.33 12.19 -15.65
CA GLN A 121 25.03 12.82 -15.44
C GLN A 121 23.88 11.84 -15.65
N VAL A 122 23.93 11.01 -16.70
CA VAL A 122 22.92 9.99 -16.97
C VAL A 122 22.91 8.94 -15.86
N THR A 123 24.07 8.49 -15.40
CA THR A 123 24.18 7.50 -14.32
C THR A 123 23.64 8.04 -13.00
N LEU A 124 23.95 9.30 -12.66
CA LEU A 124 23.41 9.96 -11.47
C LEU A 124 21.89 10.14 -11.54
N ALA A 125 21.35 10.51 -12.70
CA ALA A 125 19.91 10.63 -12.90
C ALA A 125 19.20 9.28 -12.73
N ARG A 126 19.75 8.21 -13.31
CA ARG A 126 19.23 6.83 -13.13
C ARG A 126 19.27 6.39 -11.67
N LEU A 127 20.38 6.64 -10.97
CA LEU A 127 20.52 6.31 -9.55
C LEU A 127 19.49 7.06 -8.68
N GLN A 128 19.21 8.33 -8.99
CA GLN A 128 18.21 9.12 -8.29
C GLN A 128 16.80 8.57 -8.52
N GLU A 129 16.48 8.19 -9.76
CA GLU A 129 15.19 7.59 -10.11
C GLU A 129 15.00 6.23 -9.43
N GLU A 130 16.02 5.36 -9.45
CA GLU A 130 15.97 4.07 -8.73
C GLU A 130 15.80 4.26 -7.23
N ARG A 131 16.53 5.20 -6.61
CA ARG A 131 16.36 5.51 -5.18
C ARG A 131 14.94 6.00 -4.87
N ALA A 132 14.36 6.85 -5.71
CA ALA A 132 13.00 7.32 -5.55
C ALA A 132 11.99 6.17 -5.64
N ARG A 133 12.16 5.27 -6.63
CA ARG A 133 11.33 4.06 -6.78
C ARG A 133 11.44 3.16 -5.55
N THR A 134 12.65 2.83 -5.11
CA THR A 134 12.89 1.99 -3.92
C THR A 134 12.28 2.62 -2.66
N ALA A 135 12.42 3.93 -2.46
CA ALA A 135 11.81 4.62 -1.33
C ALA A 135 10.28 4.54 -1.37
N SER A 136 9.66 4.67 -2.55
CA SER A 136 8.21 4.56 -2.69
C SER A 136 7.69 3.15 -2.43
N LEU A 137 8.41 2.12 -2.88
CA LEU A 137 8.08 0.72 -2.61
C LEU A 137 8.21 0.39 -1.13
N LEU A 138 9.27 0.86 -0.47
CA LEU A 138 9.45 0.68 0.98
C LEU A 138 8.32 1.35 1.77
N ALA A 139 7.92 2.57 1.41
CA ALA A 139 6.81 3.26 2.06
C ALA A 139 5.48 2.51 1.87
N ALA A 140 5.20 1.99 0.68
CA ALA A 140 4.02 1.17 0.45
C ALA A 140 4.05 -0.13 1.29
N GLN A 141 5.21 -0.79 1.36
CA GLN A 141 5.39 -2.02 2.14
C GLN A 141 5.18 -1.78 3.64
N THR A 142 5.72 -0.68 4.19
CA THR A 142 5.55 -0.37 5.62
C THR A 142 4.11 -0.03 5.97
N THR A 143 3.41 0.73 5.12
CA THR A 143 1.98 1.00 5.31
C THR A 143 1.17 -0.29 5.29
N MET A 144 1.42 -1.18 4.33
CA MET A 144 0.75 -2.48 4.26
C MET A 144 1.04 -3.35 5.49
N PHE A 145 2.28 -3.34 5.97
CA PHE A 145 2.66 -4.09 7.17
C PHE A 145 1.98 -3.54 8.43
N HIS A 146 1.90 -2.22 8.60
CA HIS A 146 1.17 -1.60 9.70
C HIS A 146 -0.31 -1.99 9.69
N GLU A 147 -0.95 -1.94 8.53
CA GLU A 147 -2.35 -2.35 8.36
C GLU A 147 -2.55 -3.83 8.74
N LEU A 148 -1.65 -4.72 8.29
CA LEU A 148 -1.67 -6.13 8.69
C LEU A 148 -1.49 -6.29 10.20
N GLN A 149 -0.56 -5.58 10.82
CA GLN A 149 -0.36 -5.63 12.26
C GLN A 149 -1.59 -5.16 13.04
N HIS A 150 -2.23 -4.08 12.59
CA HIS A 150 -3.49 -3.60 13.18
C HIS A 150 -4.59 -4.66 13.08
N ARG A 151 -4.73 -5.32 11.92
CA ARG A 151 -5.72 -6.41 11.75
C ARG A 151 -5.42 -7.61 12.63
N VAL A 152 -4.15 -8.03 12.71
CA VAL A 152 -3.73 -9.12 13.60
C VAL A 152 -4.00 -8.77 15.06
N ALA A 153 -3.67 -7.55 15.49
CA ALA A 153 -3.95 -7.08 16.84
C ALA A 153 -5.46 -7.10 17.14
N ASN A 154 -6.30 -6.62 16.22
CA ASN A 154 -7.76 -6.65 16.37
C ASN A 154 -8.29 -8.09 16.51
N ASN A 155 -7.79 -9.03 15.71
CA ASN A 155 -8.18 -10.43 15.79
C ASN A 155 -7.74 -11.09 17.10
N MET A 156 -6.51 -10.82 17.56
CA MET A 156 -6.01 -11.33 18.84
C MET A 156 -6.77 -10.73 20.03
N GLN A 157 -7.26 -9.49 19.92
CA GLN A 157 -8.08 -8.86 20.94
C GLN A 157 -9.46 -9.50 21.04
N PHE A 158 -10.05 -9.95 19.93
CA PHE A 158 -11.26 -10.77 19.95
C PHE A 158 -11.02 -12.13 20.61
N VAL A 159 -9.97 -12.84 20.20
CA VAL A 159 -9.55 -14.12 20.83
C VAL A 159 -9.39 -13.96 22.34
N SER A 160 -8.70 -12.89 22.77
CA SER A 160 -8.50 -12.58 24.19
C SER A 160 -9.82 -12.30 24.90
N SER A 161 -10.75 -11.58 24.26
CA SER A 161 -12.08 -11.30 24.81
C SER A 161 -12.90 -12.58 25.00
N VAL A 162 -12.85 -13.52 24.04
CA VAL A 162 -13.50 -14.82 24.15
C VAL A 162 -12.92 -15.62 25.32
N LEU A 163 -11.59 -15.69 25.43
CA LEU A 163 -10.93 -16.39 26.53
C LEU A 163 -11.23 -15.75 27.90
N ASP A 164 -11.29 -14.42 27.98
CA ASP A 164 -11.64 -13.71 29.22
C ASP A 164 -13.10 -13.94 29.64
N LEU A 165 -14.02 -13.95 28.68
CA LEU A 165 -15.43 -14.27 28.95
C LEU A 165 -15.61 -15.73 29.39
N GLN A 166 -14.85 -16.65 28.79
CA GLN A 166 -14.80 -18.05 29.21
C GLN A 166 -14.26 -18.17 30.63
N ARG A 167 -13.15 -17.49 30.96
CA ARG A 167 -12.59 -17.45 32.32
C ARG A 167 -13.60 -16.97 33.36
N ARG A 168 -14.44 -16.00 33.03
CA ARG A 168 -15.50 -15.49 33.93
C ARG A 168 -16.70 -16.43 34.04
N SER A 169 -16.88 -17.36 33.10
CA SER A 169 -17.97 -18.34 33.08
C SER A 169 -17.61 -19.67 33.77
N VAL A 170 -16.33 -19.90 34.08
CA VAL A 170 -15.86 -21.08 34.80
C VAL A 170 -16.32 -21.02 36.26
N GLY A 171 -17.20 -21.93 36.68
CA GLY A 171 -17.51 -22.18 38.08
C GLY A 171 -16.33 -22.80 38.84
N ARG A 172 -16.42 -22.97 40.16
CA ARG A 172 -15.33 -23.51 41.01
C ARG A 172 -15.04 -25.02 40.82
N SER A 173 -15.45 -25.65 39.71
CA SER A 173 -15.20 -27.08 39.47
C SER A 173 -14.17 -27.31 38.34
N PRO A 174 -13.22 -28.24 38.50
CA PRO A 174 -12.22 -28.58 37.47
C PRO A 174 -12.85 -29.07 36.15
N GLU A 175 -13.95 -29.82 36.23
CA GLU A 175 -14.66 -30.37 35.07
C GLU A 175 -15.34 -29.27 34.23
N GLY A 176 -15.91 -28.25 34.89
CA GLY A 176 -16.49 -27.09 34.21
C GLY A 176 -15.44 -26.22 33.51
N ALA A 177 -14.21 -26.18 34.04
CA ALA A 177 -13.09 -25.48 33.42
C ALA A 177 -12.62 -26.15 32.12
N MET A 178 -12.48 -27.49 32.12
CA MET A 178 -12.11 -28.24 30.91
C MET A 178 -13.18 -28.13 29.81
N ALA A 179 -14.47 -28.25 30.16
CA ALA A 179 -15.56 -28.08 29.20
C ALA A 179 -15.58 -26.65 28.58
N ALA A 180 -15.31 -25.62 29.38
CA ALA A 180 -15.21 -24.24 28.90
C ALA A 180 -14.02 -24.03 27.96
N LEU A 181 -12.88 -24.66 28.24
CA LEU A 181 -11.68 -24.64 27.38
C LEU A 181 -11.90 -25.37 26.05
N GLU A 182 -12.57 -26.51 26.06
CA GLU A 182 -12.93 -27.22 24.82
C GLU A 182 -13.92 -26.44 23.95
N GLU A 183 -14.91 -25.79 24.56
CA GLU A 183 -15.84 -24.90 23.86
C GLU A 183 -15.10 -23.68 23.29
N ALA A 184 -14.14 -23.11 24.03
CA ALA A 184 -13.28 -22.05 23.53
C ALA A 184 -12.43 -22.51 22.34
N GLY A 185 -11.82 -23.70 22.41
CA GLY A 185 -11.05 -24.30 21.33
C GLY A 185 -11.87 -24.52 20.06
N ARG A 186 -13.08 -25.09 20.19
CA ARG A 186 -14.01 -25.28 19.06
C ARG A 186 -14.41 -23.96 18.40
N ARG A 187 -14.61 -22.90 19.19
CA ARG A 187 -14.91 -21.56 18.67
C ARG A 187 -13.73 -20.94 17.94
N LEU A 188 -12.51 -21.05 18.49
CA LEU A 188 -11.29 -20.56 17.84
C LEU A 188 -11.02 -21.27 16.51
N ASP A 189 -11.26 -22.59 16.45
CA ASP A 189 -11.10 -23.37 15.23
C ASP A 189 -12.16 -22.98 14.17
N THR A 190 -13.42 -22.78 14.58
CA THR A 190 -14.47 -22.28 13.68
C THR A 190 -14.15 -20.88 13.16
N MET A 191 -13.65 -19.99 14.03
CA MET A 191 -13.21 -18.66 13.64
C MET A 191 -12.01 -18.70 12.68
N ALA A 192 -11.04 -19.58 12.90
CA ALA A 192 -9.90 -19.76 12.00
C ALA A 192 -10.34 -20.24 10.60
N ARG A 193 -11.36 -21.11 10.52
CA ARG A 193 -11.97 -21.52 9.24
C ARG A 193 -12.68 -20.36 8.55
N VAL A 194 -13.50 -19.60 9.28
CA VAL A 194 -14.17 -18.40 8.74
C VAL A 194 -13.14 -17.41 8.21
N HIS A 195 -12.08 -17.14 8.97
CA HIS A 195 -11.01 -16.21 8.59
C HIS A 195 -10.27 -16.69 7.32
N ARG A 196 -9.91 -17.98 7.21
CA ARG A 196 -9.26 -18.52 6.01
C ARG A 196 -10.15 -18.44 4.77
N ARG A 197 -11.45 -18.72 4.91
CA ARG A 197 -12.41 -18.71 3.80
C ARG A 197 -12.70 -17.29 3.30
N LEU A 198 -12.90 -16.32 4.20
CA LEU A 198 -13.18 -14.93 3.83
C LEU A 198 -11.96 -14.18 3.27
N HIS A 199 -10.73 -14.67 3.50
CA HIS A 199 -9.49 -14.05 2.99
C HIS A 199 -8.86 -14.78 1.79
N ASP A 200 -9.45 -15.86 1.24
CA ASP A 200 -8.93 -16.46 0.01
C ASP A 200 -9.24 -15.50 -1.18
N PRO A 201 -8.22 -14.99 -1.90
CA PRO A 201 -8.42 -14.04 -3.01
C PRO A 201 -9.18 -14.63 -4.21
N ARG A 202 -9.36 -15.96 -4.24
CA ARG A 202 -10.11 -16.66 -5.31
C ARG A 202 -11.61 -16.74 -5.04
N SER A 203 -12.06 -16.40 -3.83
CA SER A 203 -13.47 -16.45 -3.39
C SER A 203 -14.21 -15.13 -3.63
N GLY A 204 -13.99 -14.53 -4.80
CA GLY A 204 -14.75 -13.36 -5.24
C GLY A 204 -16.25 -13.63 -5.19
N ASP A 205 -16.96 -12.77 -4.45
CA ASP A 205 -18.36 -12.37 -4.65
C ASP A 205 -19.53 -13.22 -4.17
N ASP A 206 -19.39 -14.17 -3.23
CA ASP A 206 -20.61 -14.74 -2.61
C ASP A 206 -20.46 -15.05 -1.12
N PHE A 207 -20.65 -14.03 -0.28
CA PHE A 207 -20.79 -14.20 1.17
C PHE A 207 -21.87 -15.23 1.53
N GLY A 208 -22.95 -15.31 0.74
CA GLY A 208 -24.02 -16.29 0.91
C GLY A 208 -23.51 -17.73 0.83
N ARG A 209 -22.79 -18.08 -0.24
CA ARG A 209 -22.17 -19.43 -0.38
C ARG A 209 -21.24 -19.79 0.78
N HIS A 210 -20.50 -18.81 1.30
CA HIS A 210 -19.63 -19.06 2.45
C HIS A 210 -20.42 -19.42 3.70
N ILE A 211 -21.52 -18.71 3.96
CA ILE A 211 -22.43 -19.01 5.08
C ILE A 211 -23.15 -20.34 4.86
N GLU A 212 -23.58 -20.67 3.64
CA GLU A 212 -24.17 -21.97 3.32
C GLU A 212 -23.22 -23.14 3.61
N ALA A 213 -21.95 -23.01 3.21
CA ALA A 213 -20.94 -24.01 3.50
C ALA A 213 -20.69 -24.15 5.01
N LEU A 214 -20.61 -23.03 5.75
CA LEU A 214 -20.48 -23.05 7.20
C LEU A 214 -21.67 -23.70 7.89
N CYS A 215 -22.89 -23.40 7.43
CA CYS A 215 -24.11 -24.04 7.93
C CYS A 215 -24.06 -25.56 7.78
N ARG A 216 -23.67 -26.04 6.60
CA ARG A 216 -23.55 -27.48 6.29
C ARG A 216 -22.55 -28.17 7.21
N ASP A 217 -21.34 -27.61 7.33
CA ASP A 217 -20.28 -28.15 8.19
C ASP A 217 -20.73 -28.24 9.66
N MET A 218 -21.47 -27.23 10.14
CA MET A 218 -21.95 -27.19 11.53
C MET A 218 -23.10 -28.16 11.79
N LEU A 219 -24.03 -28.33 10.84
CA LEU A 219 -25.13 -29.30 10.93
C LEU A 219 -24.61 -30.74 10.97
N GLU A 220 -23.63 -31.05 10.11
CA GLU A 220 -22.97 -32.36 10.06
C GLU A 220 -22.24 -32.64 11.39
N ALA A 221 -21.44 -31.69 11.88
CA ALA A 221 -20.73 -31.82 13.14
C ALA A 221 -21.65 -31.96 14.37
N ALA A 222 -22.85 -31.37 14.32
CA ALA A 222 -23.85 -31.46 15.38
C ALA A 222 -24.68 -32.76 15.34
N GLY A 223 -24.53 -33.60 14.30
CA GLY A 223 -25.32 -34.81 14.14
C GLY A 223 -26.82 -34.54 13.94
N LYS A 224 -27.16 -33.42 13.30
CA LYS A 224 -28.55 -32.97 13.05
C LYS A 224 -28.83 -32.89 11.54
N PRO A 225 -28.78 -34.02 10.79
CA PRO A 225 -28.92 -34.02 9.33
C PRO A 225 -30.32 -33.59 8.85
N ASP A 226 -31.35 -33.79 9.68
CA ASP A 226 -32.74 -33.45 9.36
C ASP A 226 -33.09 -31.97 9.65
N VAL A 227 -32.09 -31.18 10.10
CA VAL A 227 -32.22 -29.73 10.21
C VAL A 227 -31.67 -29.07 8.94
N THR A 228 -32.48 -28.24 8.28
CA THR A 228 -32.09 -27.54 7.06
C THR A 228 -31.70 -26.09 7.36
N CYS A 229 -30.55 -25.64 6.87
CA CYS A 229 -30.18 -24.22 6.88
C CYS A 229 -30.47 -23.58 5.52
N ARG A 230 -31.31 -22.54 5.48
CA ARG A 230 -31.59 -21.72 4.29
C ARG A 230 -30.85 -20.40 4.41
N VAL A 231 -30.12 -20.02 3.37
CA VAL A 231 -29.35 -18.77 3.34
C VAL A 231 -29.80 -17.93 2.17
N LEU A 232 -30.18 -16.68 2.42
CA LEU A 232 -30.61 -15.73 1.42
C LEU A 232 -29.84 -14.42 1.63
N VAL A 233 -28.85 -14.15 0.78
CA VAL A 233 -28.04 -12.94 0.84
C VAL A 233 -28.35 -12.06 -0.37
N GLY A 234 -29.09 -10.98 -0.15
CA GLY A 234 -29.38 -9.97 -1.18
C GLY A 234 -28.37 -8.83 -1.21
N ALA A 235 -27.65 -8.57 -0.12
CA ALA A 235 -26.57 -7.58 -0.04
C ALA A 235 -25.57 -7.97 1.06
N ALA A 236 -24.31 -7.59 0.95
CA ALA A 236 -23.29 -7.85 1.96
C ALA A 236 -22.41 -6.60 2.16
N PRO A 237 -21.83 -6.39 3.36
CA PRO A 237 -20.91 -5.29 3.58
C PRO A 237 -19.60 -5.50 2.80
N GLN A 238 -18.96 -4.39 2.41
CA GLN A 238 -17.72 -4.44 1.64
C GLN A 238 -16.46 -4.53 2.51
N SER A 239 -16.57 -4.23 3.81
CA SER A 239 -15.45 -4.32 4.76
C SER A 239 -15.23 -5.79 5.18
N PRO A 240 -14.00 -6.33 5.01
CA PRO A 240 -13.65 -7.67 5.51
C PRO A 240 -13.87 -7.83 7.02
N GLU A 241 -13.62 -6.77 7.80
CA GLU A 241 -13.81 -6.76 9.24
C GLU A 241 -15.29 -6.96 9.61
N ARG A 242 -16.20 -6.30 8.87
CA ARG A 242 -17.65 -6.45 9.06
C ARG A 242 -18.15 -7.81 8.59
N LEU A 243 -17.62 -8.34 7.48
CA LEU A 243 -17.93 -9.69 7.01
C LEU A 243 -17.55 -10.75 8.05
N LEU A 244 -16.38 -10.61 8.68
CA LEU A 244 -15.93 -11.50 9.75
C LEU A 244 -16.86 -11.41 10.97
N ALA A 245 -17.18 -10.20 11.42
CA ALA A 245 -18.07 -10.00 12.56
C ALA A 245 -19.48 -10.59 12.32
N LEU A 246 -20.03 -10.41 11.12
CA LEU A 246 -21.30 -11.02 10.72
C LEU A 246 -21.25 -12.54 10.70
N ALA A 247 -20.21 -13.11 10.08
CA ALA A 247 -20.06 -14.56 10.00
C ALA A 247 -19.98 -15.20 11.40
N LEU A 248 -19.25 -14.56 12.33
CA LEU A 248 -19.16 -15.04 13.72
C LEU A 248 -20.49 -14.93 14.47
N LEU A 249 -21.25 -13.86 14.23
CA LEU A 249 -22.56 -13.69 14.85
C LEU A 249 -23.54 -14.77 14.35
N ILE A 250 -23.52 -15.05 13.05
CA ILE A 250 -24.31 -16.12 12.43
C ILE A 250 -23.93 -17.48 13.03
N VAL A 251 -22.63 -17.77 13.17
CA VAL A 251 -22.14 -19.01 13.79
C VAL A 251 -22.65 -19.16 15.23
N GLU A 252 -22.64 -18.10 16.03
CA GLU A 252 -23.13 -18.16 17.40
C GLU A 252 -24.65 -18.33 17.47
N ALA A 253 -25.40 -17.64 16.61
CA ALA A 253 -26.84 -17.80 16.48
C ALA A 253 -27.21 -19.23 16.06
N LEU A 254 -26.51 -19.79 15.07
CA LEU A 254 -26.70 -21.16 14.61
C LEU A 254 -26.35 -22.17 15.71
N THR A 255 -25.25 -21.95 16.45
CA THR A 255 -24.87 -22.80 17.59
C THR A 255 -25.97 -22.82 18.65
N ASN A 256 -26.58 -21.67 18.95
CA ASN A 256 -27.69 -21.58 19.89
C ASN A 256 -28.93 -22.33 19.38
N ALA A 257 -29.28 -22.18 18.09
CA ALA A 257 -30.39 -22.91 17.49
C ALA A 257 -30.17 -24.43 17.57
N LEU A 258 -28.99 -24.92 17.18
CA LEU A 258 -28.67 -26.35 17.21
C LEU A 258 -28.66 -26.94 18.63
N LYS A 259 -28.20 -26.17 19.63
CA LYS A 259 -28.17 -26.60 21.03
C LYS A 259 -29.54 -26.58 21.70
N HIS A 260 -30.43 -25.65 21.33
CA HIS A 260 -31.63 -25.36 22.12
C HIS A 260 -32.94 -25.46 21.33
N ALA A 261 -32.99 -25.00 20.08
CA ALA A 261 -34.24 -24.90 19.31
C ALA A 261 -34.83 -26.26 18.93
N PHE A 262 -33.98 -27.27 18.71
CA PHE A 262 -34.38 -28.59 18.20
C PHE A 262 -34.23 -29.73 19.23
N VAL A 263 -34.28 -29.40 20.52
CA VAL A 263 -34.30 -30.42 21.59
C VAL A 263 -35.65 -31.14 21.55
N GLY A 264 -35.64 -32.48 21.47
CA GLY A 264 -36.86 -33.29 21.37
C GLY A 264 -37.56 -33.24 20.01
N ARG A 265 -36.90 -32.70 18.98
CA ARG A 265 -37.38 -32.69 17.58
C ARG A 265 -36.44 -33.46 16.66
N GLU A 266 -37.02 -34.17 15.71
CA GLU A 266 -36.28 -34.93 14.70
C GLU A 266 -35.65 -34.00 13.65
N GLY A 267 -36.37 -32.96 13.20
CA GLY A 267 -35.87 -31.98 12.22
C GLY A 267 -36.34 -30.55 12.49
N GLY A 268 -35.98 -29.65 11.57
CA GLY A 268 -36.35 -28.23 11.65
C GLY A 268 -35.65 -27.37 10.60
N ILE A 269 -35.91 -26.06 10.63
CA ILE A 269 -35.37 -25.09 9.69
C ILE A 269 -34.70 -23.95 10.46
N VAL A 270 -33.51 -23.59 10.02
CA VAL A 270 -32.85 -22.32 10.36
C VAL A 270 -32.75 -21.49 9.08
N ALA A 271 -33.28 -20.26 9.09
CA ALA A 271 -33.18 -19.35 7.96
C ALA A 271 -32.34 -18.12 8.31
N ILE A 272 -31.36 -17.81 7.45
CA ILE A 272 -30.46 -16.66 7.54
C ILE A 272 -30.71 -15.77 6.32
N GLU A 273 -31.14 -14.55 6.59
CA GLU A 273 -31.50 -13.56 5.58
C GLU A 273 -30.65 -12.31 5.79
N LEU A 274 -30.00 -11.82 4.73
CA LEU A 274 -29.22 -10.59 4.76
C LEU A 274 -29.60 -9.69 3.58
N HIS A 275 -30.25 -8.56 3.88
CA HIS A 275 -30.79 -7.66 2.86
C HIS A 275 -30.47 -6.20 3.15
N ALA A 276 -30.46 -5.36 2.12
CA ALA A 276 -30.48 -3.92 2.31
C ALA A 276 -31.82 -3.49 2.93
N VAL A 277 -31.78 -2.52 3.85
CA VAL A 277 -32.98 -1.93 4.44
C VAL A 277 -33.61 -0.99 3.42
N PRO A 278 -34.84 -1.25 2.92
CA PRO A 278 -35.45 -0.42 1.87
C PRO A 278 -35.62 1.04 2.29
N ASP A 279 -36.01 1.26 3.54
CA ASP A 279 -36.32 2.58 4.09
C ASP A 279 -35.08 3.34 4.61
N HIS A 280 -33.89 2.74 4.55
CA HIS A 280 -32.66 3.35 5.04
C HIS A 280 -31.45 2.97 4.17
N PRO A 281 -31.16 3.78 3.13
CA PRO A 281 -30.02 3.53 2.23
C PRO A 281 -28.71 3.43 3.02
N GLY A 282 -27.86 2.47 2.63
CA GLY A 282 -26.59 2.22 3.31
C GLY A 282 -26.72 1.49 4.64
N HIS A 283 -27.87 0.89 4.97
CA HIS A 283 -28.03 -0.04 6.08
C HIS A 283 -28.39 -1.44 5.61
N LEU A 284 -27.91 -2.43 6.33
CA LEU A 284 -28.19 -3.85 6.13
C LEU A 284 -28.99 -4.39 7.31
N HIS A 285 -29.79 -5.41 7.02
CA HIS A 285 -30.58 -6.15 7.99
C HIS A 285 -30.25 -7.63 7.91
N LEU A 286 -29.62 -8.15 8.96
CA LEU A 286 -29.43 -9.58 9.16
C LEU A 286 -30.59 -10.10 10.00
N ARG A 287 -31.28 -11.13 9.52
CA ARG A 287 -32.30 -11.87 10.25
C ARG A 287 -31.88 -13.33 10.32
N VAL A 288 -31.84 -13.87 11.53
CA VAL A 288 -31.65 -15.30 11.78
C VAL A 288 -32.89 -15.82 12.49
N THR A 289 -33.53 -16.84 11.93
CA THR A 289 -34.74 -17.45 12.47
C THR A 289 -34.58 -18.96 12.58
N ASP A 290 -35.09 -19.54 13.66
CA ASP A 290 -35.33 -20.97 13.77
C ASP A 290 -36.82 -21.24 13.94
N ASP A 291 -37.30 -22.40 13.52
CA ASP A 291 -38.69 -22.85 13.71
C ASP A 291 -38.87 -23.75 14.94
N GLY A 292 -37.92 -23.70 15.90
CA GLY A 292 -37.81 -24.63 17.02
C GLY A 292 -38.82 -24.41 18.15
N VAL A 293 -38.46 -24.84 19.35
CA VAL A 293 -39.29 -24.68 20.57
C VAL A 293 -39.39 -23.22 21.04
N GLY A 294 -38.53 -22.33 20.53
CA GLY A 294 -38.49 -20.91 20.88
C GLY A 294 -37.85 -20.64 22.24
N LEU A 295 -37.81 -19.35 22.61
CA LEU A 295 -37.31 -18.92 23.91
C LEU A 295 -38.37 -19.17 25.00
N PRO A 296 -37.98 -19.62 26.21
CA PRO A 296 -38.92 -19.78 27.32
C PRO A 296 -39.60 -18.44 27.68
N GLU A 297 -40.88 -18.49 28.04
CA GLU A 297 -41.64 -17.30 28.43
C GLU A 297 -41.00 -16.58 29.65
N GLY A 298 -40.93 -15.25 29.57
CA GLY A 298 -40.40 -14.41 30.65
C GLY A 298 -38.87 -14.38 30.79
N VAL A 299 -38.12 -15.08 29.93
CA VAL A 299 -36.66 -15.08 29.97
C VAL A 299 -36.09 -13.94 29.12
N ASP A 300 -35.49 -12.95 29.78
CA ASP A 300 -34.65 -11.95 29.12
C ASP A 300 -33.26 -12.56 28.82
N VAL A 301 -33.10 -13.10 27.61
CA VAL A 301 -31.84 -13.72 27.17
C VAL A 301 -30.66 -12.76 27.13
N LEU A 302 -30.88 -11.44 27.06
CA LEU A 302 -29.80 -10.46 27.15
C LEU A 302 -29.25 -10.34 28.57
N ARG A 303 -30.04 -10.71 29.58
CA ARG A 303 -29.64 -10.73 31.00
C ARG A 303 -29.13 -12.09 31.47
N LEU A 304 -29.31 -13.14 30.68
CA LEU A 304 -28.79 -14.46 31.01
C LEU A 304 -27.25 -14.43 31.04
N PRO A 305 -26.60 -15.19 31.95
CA PRO A 305 -25.16 -15.43 31.91
C PRO A 305 -24.78 -16.40 30.78
N SER A 306 -25.40 -16.28 29.60
CA SER A 306 -25.05 -17.05 28.41
C SER A 306 -23.91 -16.38 27.67
N LEU A 307 -22.80 -17.10 27.52
CA LEU A 307 -21.65 -16.63 26.78
C LEU A 307 -21.99 -16.29 25.32
N GLY A 308 -22.82 -17.11 24.68
CA GLY A 308 -23.17 -16.91 23.27
C GLY A 308 -23.90 -15.60 23.03
N TRP A 309 -24.87 -15.27 23.89
CA TRP A 309 -25.58 -13.98 23.82
C TRP A 309 -24.65 -12.78 24.06
N LYS A 310 -23.65 -12.89 24.94
CA LYS A 310 -22.64 -11.84 25.14
C LYS A 310 -21.79 -11.63 23.90
N ILE A 311 -21.44 -12.69 23.17
CA ILE A 311 -20.72 -12.58 21.90
C ILE A 311 -21.59 -11.92 20.83
N ILE A 312 -22.85 -12.33 20.68
CA ILE A 312 -23.79 -11.73 19.73
C ILE A 312 -23.94 -10.22 20.01
N GLN A 313 -24.09 -9.83 21.28
CA GLN A 313 -24.15 -8.42 21.69
C GLN A 313 -22.86 -7.67 21.35
N SER A 314 -21.69 -8.24 21.65
CA SER A 314 -20.40 -7.62 21.37
C SER A 314 -20.17 -7.42 19.87
N LEU A 315 -20.51 -8.42 19.05
CA LEU A 315 -20.38 -8.36 17.59
C LEU A 315 -21.37 -7.36 16.97
N ALA A 316 -22.61 -7.32 17.47
CA ALA A 316 -23.60 -6.31 17.07
C ALA A 316 -23.10 -4.89 17.38
N ALA A 317 -22.52 -4.67 18.57
CA ALA A 317 -21.93 -3.39 18.94
C ALA A 317 -20.74 -3.01 18.06
N GLN A 318 -19.87 -3.97 17.71
CA GLN A 318 -18.76 -3.76 16.77
C GLN A 318 -19.24 -3.35 15.37
N LEU A 319 -20.39 -3.87 14.94
CA LEU A 319 -21.05 -3.47 13.70
C LEU A 319 -21.80 -2.14 13.81
N SER A 320 -21.78 -1.49 14.98
CA SER A 320 -22.62 -0.30 15.29
C SER A 320 -24.10 -0.57 15.02
N GLY A 321 -24.53 -1.81 15.29
CA GLY A 321 -25.86 -2.30 14.97
C GLY A 321 -26.82 -2.31 16.15
N GLN A 322 -28.12 -2.26 15.83
CA GLN A 322 -29.21 -2.44 16.76
C GLN A 322 -29.67 -3.90 16.72
N LEU A 323 -29.42 -4.62 17.80
CA LEU A 323 -29.81 -6.01 17.98
C LEU A 323 -31.18 -6.08 18.67
N THR A 324 -32.09 -6.84 18.07
CA THR A 324 -33.39 -7.20 18.67
C THR A 324 -33.61 -8.71 18.52
N TYR A 325 -34.42 -9.28 19.40
CA TYR A 325 -34.74 -10.70 19.37
C TYR A 325 -36.17 -10.89 19.87
N GLY A 326 -36.76 -12.05 19.56
CA GLY A 326 -38.11 -12.38 20.00
C GLY A 326 -38.58 -13.71 19.43
N PRO A 327 -39.87 -14.04 19.59
CA PRO A 327 -40.46 -15.20 18.94
C PRO A 327 -40.44 -15.02 17.41
N ALA A 328 -40.19 -16.10 16.68
CA ALA A 328 -40.43 -16.17 15.25
C ALA A 328 -41.95 -16.30 14.97
N ASP A 329 -42.38 -16.00 13.74
CA ASP A 329 -43.79 -16.12 13.36
C ASP A 329 -44.23 -17.60 13.44
N GLY A 330 -45.17 -17.89 14.35
CA GLY A 330 -45.58 -19.25 14.69
C GLY A 330 -44.84 -19.80 15.91
N ALA A 331 -43.68 -20.43 15.71
CA ALA A 331 -42.85 -21.03 16.76
C ALA A 331 -41.36 -20.83 16.45
N GLY A 332 -40.52 -20.79 17.50
CA GLY A 332 -39.07 -20.64 17.38
C GLY A 332 -38.55 -19.26 17.75
N THR A 333 -37.28 -18.98 17.46
CA THR A 333 -36.60 -17.74 17.85
C THR A 333 -36.21 -16.91 16.62
N ARG A 334 -36.38 -15.60 16.71
CA ARG A 334 -35.90 -14.62 15.73
C ARG A 334 -34.87 -13.70 16.35
N ILE A 335 -33.77 -13.48 15.64
CA ILE A 335 -32.74 -12.49 15.92
C ILE A 335 -32.68 -11.54 14.72
N ASP A 336 -32.88 -10.25 14.96
CA ASP A 336 -32.81 -9.19 13.95
C ASP A 336 -31.69 -8.22 14.32
N LEU A 337 -30.77 -7.96 13.39
CA LEU A 337 -29.68 -7.00 13.53
C LEU A 337 -29.73 -6.00 12.38
N ARG A 338 -29.91 -4.72 12.70
CA ARG A 338 -29.84 -3.60 11.74
C ARG A 338 -28.55 -2.81 11.94
N PHE A 339 -27.77 -2.61 10.89
CA PHE A 339 -26.44 -1.98 11.00
C PHE A 339 -26.06 -1.24 9.70
N PRO A 340 -25.13 -0.26 9.73
CA PRO A 340 -24.62 0.39 8.53
C PRO A 340 -23.84 -0.60 7.63
N ALA A 341 -24.07 -0.53 6.31
CA ALA A 341 -23.39 -1.32 5.27
C ALA A 341 -21.89 -1.05 5.23
#